data_AF-A0A3B9LQS1-F1
#
_entry.id   AF-A0A3B9LQS1-F1
#
_cell.length_a   1.000
_cell.length_b   1.000
_cell.length_c   1.000
_cell.angle_alpha   90.00
_cell.angle_beta   90.00
_cell.angle_gamma   90.00
#
_symmetry.space_group_name_H-M   'P 1'
#
loop_
_entity.id
_entity.type
_entity.pdbx_description
1 polymer ?
#
loop_
_entity_poly.entity_id
_entity_poly.type
_entity_poly.pdbx_seq_one_letter_code
_entity_poly.pdbx_strand_id
1 'polypeptide(L)' 'MSTVTEIIEAVKSLAAEEKGEFLTRLSEVDFDDAWDRQIAADAQAGRLDHLWQQALEDIKAGRTKPLDEVLHDG' A
#
# COMPACT_ATOMS: atom_id res chain seq x y z
N MET A 1 26.13 -4.47 -4.39
CA MET A 1 24.67 -4.71 -4.47
C MET A 1 24.35 -5.71 -3.40
N SER A 2 23.74 -5.29 -2.30
CA SER A 2 23.25 -6.23 -1.29
C SER A 2 21.95 -6.85 -1.79
N THR A 3 21.78 -8.14 -1.62
CA THR A 3 20.54 -8.86 -1.95
C THR A 3 19.43 -8.52 -0.94
N VAL A 4 18.17 -8.74 -1.33
CA VAL A 4 17.03 -8.60 -0.39
C VAL A 4 17.24 -9.44 0.86
N THR A 5 17.79 -10.66 0.71
CA THR A 5 18.12 -11.54 1.82
C THR A 5 19.13 -10.91 2.79
N GLU A 6 20.20 -10.31 2.28
CA GLU A 6 21.22 -9.65 3.11
C GLU A 6 20.67 -8.42 3.83
N ILE A 7 19.78 -7.65 3.20
CA ILE A 7 19.10 -6.50 3.82
C ILE A 7 18.21 -6.97 4.98
N ILE A 8 17.44 -8.04 4.78
CA ILE A 8 16.56 -8.58 5.82
C ILE A 8 17.35 -9.13 7.01
N GLU A 9 18.46 -9.83 6.76
CA GLU A 9 19.33 -10.31 7.85
C GLU A 9 19.98 -9.14 8.61
N ALA A 10 20.39 -8.08 7.92
CA ALA A 10 20.89 -6.87 8.57
C ALA A 10 19.82 -6.23 9.47
N VAL A 11 18.59 -6.08 8.99
CA VAL A 11 17.47 -5.51 9.78
C VAL A 11 17.13 -6.36 11.00
N LYS A 12 17.21 -7.69 10.89
CA LYS A 12 17.00 -8.59 12.05
C LYS A 12 18.02 -8.35 13.16
N SER A 13 19.27 -8.04 12.79
CA SER A 13 20.37 -7.80 13.72
C SER A 13 20.35 -6.44 14.42
N LEU A 14 19.51 -5.51 13.97
CA LEU A 14 19.37 -4.17 14.55
C LEU A 14 18.77 -4.20 15.96
N ALA A 15 19.21 -3.26 16.80
CA ALA A 15 18.56 -2.97 18.09
C ALA A 15 17.14 -2.42 17.88
N ALA A 16 16.32 -2.41 18.95
CA ALA A 16 14.93 -1.98 18.85
C ALA A 16 14.79 -0.52 18.40
N GLU A 17 15.69 0.33 18.87
CA GLU A 17 15.76 1.76 18.55
C GLU A 17 16.12 1.98 17.06
N GLU A 18 17.08 1.20 16.56
CA GLU A 18 17.54 1.25 15.18
C GLU A 18 16.48 0.71 14.19
N LYS A 19 15.63 -0.23 14.62
CA LYS A 19 14.48 -0.70 13.83
C LYS A 19 13.45 0.41 13.62
N GLY A 20 13.23 1.26 14.61
CA GLY A 20 12.35 2.43 14.48
C GLY A 20 12.89 3.45 13.47
N GLU A 21 14.19 3.75 13.52
CA GLU A 21 14.83 4.61 12.53
C GLU A 21 14.78 3.97 11.13
N PHE A 22 15.04 2.67 11.02
CA PHE A 22 14.94 1.93 9.76
C PHE A 22 13.54 2.06 9.15
N LEU A 23 12.47 1.84 9.92
CA LEU A 23 11.10 1.99 9.43
C LEU A 23 10.79 3.41 8.98
N THR A 24 11.28 4.41 9.72
CA THR A 24 11.10 5.82 9.37
C THR A 24 11.76 6.13 8.02
N ARG A 25 12.99 5.70 7.80
CA ARG A 25 13.68 5.92 6.52
C ARG A 25 13.17 5.03 5.39
N LEU A 26 12.67 3.84 5.71
CA LEU A 26 12.03 2.98 4.72
C LEU A 26 10.80 3.65 4.10
N SER A 27 10.10 4.50 4.85
CA SER A 27 8.98 5.30 4.33
C SER A 27 9.41 6.40 3.34
N GLU A 28 10.69 6.77 3.33
CA GLU A 28 11.27 7.69 2.34
C GLU A 28 11.67 6.97 1.05
N VAL A 29 11.72 5.64 1.08
CA VAL A 29 11.94 4.84 -0.13
C VAL A 29 10.64 4.86 -0.93
N ASP A 30 10.71 5.46 -2.11
CA ASP A 30 9.60 5.48 -3.05
C ASP A 30 9.36 4.07 -3.60
N PHE A 31 8.46 3.34 -2.93
CA PHE A 31 7.90 2.08 -3.41
C PHE A 31 6.73 2.32 -4.37
N ASP A 32 6.18 3.53 -4.38
CA ASP A 32 4.98 3.92 -5.12
C ASP A 32 5.27 3.92 -6.62
N ASP A 33 6.50 4.16 -7.03
CA ASP A 33 6.85 4.30 -8.45
C ASP A 33 6.52 3.05 -9.30
N ALA A 34 6.71 1.83 -8.77
CA ALA A 34 6.38 0.61 -9.52
C ALA A 34 4.89 0.24 -9.43
N TRP A 35 4.29 0.44 -8.26
CA TRP A 35 2.90 0.11 -8.01
C TRP A 35 1.95 1.11 -8.69
N ASP A 36 2.24 2.41 -8.61
CA ASP A 36 1.50 3.46 -9.32
C ASP A 36 1.59 3.28 -10.83
N ARG A 37 2.78 2.98 -11.37
CA ARG A 37 2.95 2.69 -12.80
C ARG A 37 2.12 1.47 -13.22
N GLN A 38 2.07 0.44 -12.40
CA GLN A 38 1.28 -0.75 -12.69
C GLN A 38 -0.23 -0.48 -12.60
N ILE A 39 -0.70 0.20 -11.56
CA ILE A 39 -2.10 0.59 -11.40
C ILE A 39 -2.55 1.50 -12.55
N ALA A 40 -1.71 2.47 -12.95
CA ALA A 40 -1.99 3.34 -14.09
C ALA A 40 -2.10 2.55 -15.40
N ALA A 41 -1.20 1.60 -15.63
CA ALA A 41 -1.23 0.74 -16.82
C ALA A 41 -2.47 -0.19 -16.82
N ASP A 42 -2.80 -0.78 -15.67
CA ASP A 42 -3.95 -1.67 -15.53
C ASP A 42 -5.28 -0.90 -15.65
N ALA A 43 -5.34 0.34 -15.14
CA ALA A 43 -6.46 1.25 -15.35
C ALA A 43 -6.62 1.63 -16.83
N GLN A 44 -5.52 1.97 -17.51
CA GLN A 44 -5.56 2.29 -18.95
C GLN A 44 -5.96 1.07 -19.81
N ALA A 45 -5.58 -0.13 -19.38
CA ALA A 45 -5.96 -1.38 -20.03
C ALA A 45 -7.40 -1.84 -19.69
N GLY A 46 -8.15 -1.10 -18.86
CA GLY A 46 -9.51 -1.43 -18.44
C GLY A 46 -9.60 -2.63 -17.50
N ARG A 47 -8.48 -3.10 -16.94
CA ARG A 47 -8.46 -4.28 -16.06
C ARG A 47 -9.16 -4.04 -14.72
N LEU A 48 -9.21 -2.77 -14.30
CA LEU A 48 -9.85 -2.34 -13.06
C LEU A 48 -11.33 -1.95 -13.25
N ASP A 49 -11.85 -1.99 -14.49
CA ASP A 49 -13.22 -1.56 -14.79
C ASP A 49 -14.27 -2.39 -14.03
N HIS A 50 -14.01 -3.69 -13.84
CA HIS A 50 -14.92 -4.56 -13.10
C HIS A 50 -14.99 -4.16 -11.61
N LEU A 51 -13.86 -3.76 -11.02
CA LEU A 51 -13.78 -3.33 -9.62
C LEU A 51 -14.51 -1.99 -9.46
N TRP A 52 -14.34 -1.10 -10.43
CA TRP A 52 -15.06 0.16 -10.47
C TRP A 52 -16.58 -0.03 -10.57
N GLN A 53 -17.04 -0.92 -11.45
CA GLN A 53 -18.46 -1.25 -11.57
C GLN A 53 -19.01 -1.85 -10.27
N GLN A 54 -18.29 -2.79 -9.67
CA GLN A 54 -18.67 -3.39 -8.39
C GLN A 54 -18.79 -2.34 -7.28
N ALA A 55 -17.83 -1.43 -7.17
CA ALA A 55 -17.87 -0.36 -6.19
C ALA A 55 -19.09 0.56 -6.40
N LEU A 56 -19.42 0.91 -7.65
CA LEU A 56 -20.61 1.69 -7.96
C LEU A 56 -21.91 0.97 -7.59
N GLU A 57 -21.97 -0.35 -7.78
CA GLU A 57 -23.11 -1.16 -7.38
C GLU A 57 -23.25 -1.23 -5.85
N ASP A 58 -22.14 -1.39 -5.13
CA ASP A 58 -22.12 -1.41 -3.67
C ASP A 58 -22.56 -0.07 -3.08
N ILE A 59 -22.10 1.05 -3.65
CA ILE A 59 -22.52 2.41 -3.27
C ILE A 59 -24.03 2.57 -3.49
N LYS A 60 -24.53 2.20 -4.67
CA LYS A 60 -25.97 2.27 -4.99
C LYS A 60 -26.82 1.39 -4.08
N ALA A 61 -26.29 0.24 -3.68
CA ALA A 61 -26.96 -0.70 -2.78
C ALA A 61 -26.82 -0.35 -1.29
N GLY A 62 -26.11 0.73 -0.94
CA GLY A 62 -25.88 1.13 0.45
C GLY A 62 -25.02 0.13 1.23
N ARG A 63 -24.17 -0.63 0.55
CA ARG A 63 -23.25 -1.62 1.16
C ARG A 63 -21.91 -1.00 1.57
N THR A 64 -21.74 0.30 1.40
CA THR A 64 -20.53 1.04 1.76
C THR A 64 -20.70 1.78 3.08
N LYS A 65 -19.60 1.95 3.81
CA LYS A 65 -19.54 2.85 4.98
C LYS A 65 -18.74 4.10 4.65
N PRO A 66 -19.13 5.27 5.18
CA PRO A 66 -18.29 6.46 5.15
C PRO A 66 -16.90 6.19 5.74
N LEU A 67 -15.87 6.76 5.12
CA LEU A 67 -14.48 6.49 5.51
C LEU A 67 -14.14 7.11 6.89
N ASP A 68 -14.75 8.24 7.21
CA ASP A 68 -14.71 8.91 8.51
C ASP A 68 -15.24 8.02 9.64
N GLU A 69 -16.31 7.24 9.40
CA GLU A 69 -16.78 6.25 10.38
C GLU A 69 -15.73 5.16 10.66
N VAL A 70 -14.91 4.79 9.67
CA VAL A 70 -13.88 3.73 9.82
C VAL A 70 -12.61 4.28 10.46
N LEU A 71 -12.25 5.52 10.17
CA LEU A 71 -10.99 6.14 10.62
C LEU A 71 -11.10 6.83 11.99
N HIS A 72 -12.32 7.18 12.45
CA HIS A 72 -12.54 7.86 13.72
C HIS A 72 -13.03 6.94 14.86
N ASP A 73 -13.14 5.64 14.64
CA ASP A 73 -13.38 4.63 15.68
C ASP A 73 -12.08 4.32 16.50
N GLY A 74 -11.35 5.39 16.89
CA GLY A 74 -10.15 5.35 17.73
C GLY A 74 -10.42 5.63 19.20
#